data_AF-A0A961X273-F1
#
_entry.id   AF-A0A961X273-F1
#
_cell.length_a   1.000
_cell.length_b   1.000
_cell.length_c   1.000
_cell.angle_alpha   90.00
_cell.angle_beta   90.00
_cell.angle_gamma   90.00
#
_symmetry.space_group_name_H-M   'P 1'
#
loop_
_entity.id
_entity.type
_entity.pdbx_description
1 polymer ?
#
loop_
_entity_poly.entity_id
_entity_poly.type
_entity_poly.pdbx_seq_one_letter_code
_entity_poly.pdbx_strand_id
1 'polypeptide(L)'
;MRLSQYFMPILRDDPKEAEIVSHKLMLRTGMIRQEAAGSYSWLPMGFRVLKKIEQIVREEQNRAGAIEVLMPTIQPADLWRKSGRYDAYGKEMLRIKDRHDRDMLYGPTNEEMITDIFRQGVQSYKDLPRNLYHIQWKFRD
;
A
#
# COMPACT_ATOMS: atom_id res chain seq x y z
N MET A 1 -3.98 20.64 -19.49
CA MET A 1 -3.80 21.30 -18.18
C MET A 1 -2.80 22.43 -18.36
N ARG A 2 -3.16 23.68 -18.01
CA ARG A 2 -2.23 24.83 -18.08
C ARG A 2 -1.43 24.90 -16.79
N LEU A 3 -0.13 25.23 -16.86
CA LEU A 3 0.73 25.31 -15.68
C LEU A 3 0.23 26.33 -14.65
N SER A 4 -0.32 27.46 -15.12
CA SER A 4 -0.91 28.49 -14.26
C SER A 4 -2.09 28.03 -13.39
N GLN A 5 -2.69 26.88 -13.71
CA GLN A 5 -3.80 26.26 -12.97
C GLN A 5 -3.37 24.96 -12.29
N TYR A 6 -2.07 24.63 -12.30
CA TYR A 6 -1.54 23.37 -11.80
C TYR A 6 -0.69 23.59 -10.55
N PHE A 7 -0.92 22.78 -9.51
CA PHE A 7 -0.12 22.85 -8.29
C PHE A 7 1.17 22.04 -8.47
N MET A 8 2.29 22.75 -8.58
CA MET A 8 3.63 22.18 -8.81
C MET A 8 4.70 23.04 -8.12
N PRO A 9 4.89 22.88 -6.80
CA PRO A 9 5.82 23.70 -6.01
C PRO A 9 7.28 23.21 -6.22
N ILE A 10 7.94 23.71 -7.25
CA ILE A 10 9.34 23.37 -7.55
C ILE A 10 10.31 23.99 -6.54
N LEU A 11 11.39 23.27 -6.21
CA LEU A 11 12.46 23.77 -5.34
C LEU A 11 13.72 24.10 -6.14
N ARG A 12 14.29 25.27 -5.87
CA ARG A 12 15.53 25.73 -6.52
C ARG A 12 16.72 24.88 -6.10
N ASP A 13 16.88 24.70 -4.79
CA ASP A 13 18.03 24.04 -4.17
C ASP A 13 17.70 22.58 -3.81
N ASP A 14 18.74 21.78 -3.62
CA ASP A 14 18.60 20.40 -3.17
C ASP A 14 18.15 20.36 -1.70
N PRO A 15 17.09 19.60 -1.37
CA PRO A 15 16.66 19.40 0.01
C PRO A 15 17.76 18.69 0.81
N LYS A 16 18.08 19.22 1.99
CA LYS A 16 19.19 18.73 2.83
C LYS A 16 18.92 17.33 3.41
N GLU A 17 17.65 17.00 3.58
CA GLU A 17 17.14 15.73 4.09
C GLU A 17 17.22 14.58 3.08
N ALA A 18 17.45 14.88 1.80
CA ALA A 18 17.47 13.89 0.74
C ALA A 18 18.90 13.49 0.37
N GLU A 19 19.27 12.24 0.64
CA GLU A 19 20.61 11.73 0.33
C GLU A 19 20.73 11.22 -1.11
N ILE A 20 19.74 10.46 -1.58
CA ILE A 20 19.75 9.80 -2.89
C ILE A 20 19.10 10.64 -4.00
N VAL A 21 19.57 10.45 -5.24
CA VAL A 21 19.17 11.26 -6.40
C VAL A 21 17.67 11.22 -6.69
N SER A 22 17.03 10.05 -6.58
CA SER A 22 15.59 9.92 -6.82
C SER A 22 14.76 10.74 -5.82
N HIS A 23 15.11 10.64 -4.53
CA HIS A 23 14.46 11.40 -3.46
C HIS A 23 14.61 12.92 -3.67
N LYS A 24 15.83 13.38 -3.96
CA LYS A 24 16.11 14.78 -4.28
C LYS A 24 15.26 15.28 -5.44
N LEU A 25 15.21 14.53 -6.54
CA LEU A 25 14.46 14.93 -7.73
C LEU A 25 12.95 14.97 -7.48
N MET A 26 12.39 13.98 -6.78
CA MET A 26 10.95 13.94 -6.51
C MET A 26 10.50 15.11 -5.60
N LEU A 27 11.32 15.51 -4.64
CA LEU A 27 11.07 16.71 -3.84
C LEU A 27 11.19 17.98 -4.69
N ARG A 28 12.28 18.13 -5.44
CA ARG A 28 12.55 19.34 -6.24
C ARG A 28 11.53 19.59 -7.34
N THR A 29 11.00 18.53 -7.93
CA THR A 29 9.99 18.62 -8.99
C THR A 29 8.56 18.75 -8.45
N GLY A 30 8.40 18.83 -7.12
CA GLY A 30 7.07 18.93 -6.50
C GLY A 30 6.22 17.69 -6.75
N MET A 31 6.82 16.50 -6.75
CA MET A 31 6.11 15.22 -6.90
C MET A 31 5.66 14.63 -5.57
N ILE A 32 6.43 14.84 -4.50
CA ILE A 32 6.12 14.37 -3.15
C ILE A 32 6.42 15.44 -2.11
N ARG A 33 5.81 15.32 -0.94
CA ARG A 33 6.11 16.10 0.26
C ARG A 33 6.14 15.17 1.47
N GLN A 34 7.18 15.27 2.29
CA GLN A 34 7.27 14.49 3.51
C GLN A 34 6.40 15.11 4.62
N GLU A 35 5.56 14.30 5.27
CA GLU A 35 4.72 14.71 6.41
C GLU A 35 5.25 14.15 7.73
N ALA A 36 5.85 12.95 7.70
CA ALA A 36 6.55 12.32 8.82
C ALA A 36 7.70 11.45 8.29
N ALA A 37 8.54 10.90 9.17
CA ALA A 37 9.56 9.92 8.78
C ALA A 37 8.89 8.76 8.00
N GLY A 38 9.33 8.49 6.77
CA GLY A 38 8.77 7.43 5.93
C GLY A 38 7.36 7.69 5.35
N SER A 39 6.73 8.83 5.65
CA SER A 39 5.35 9.15 5.23
C SER A 39 5.30 10.37 4.31
N TYR A 40 4.66 10.21 3.16
CA TYR A 40 4.67 11.20 2.09
C TYR A 40 3.28 11.46 1.52
N SER A 41 2.99 12.74 1.30
CA SER A 41 1.92 13.21 0.42
C SER A 41 2.37 13.12 -1.03
N TRP A 42 1.58 12.46 -1.88
CA TRP A 42 1.78 12.47 -3.34
C TRP A 42 1.16 13.74 -3.94
N LEU A 43 1.99 14.62 -4.47
CA LEU A 43 1.54 15.85 -5.13
C LEU A 43 1.04 15.54 -6.55
N PRO A 44 0.32 16.46 -7.21
CA PRO A 44 -0.39 16.16 -8.46
C PRO A 44 0.47 15.53 -9.56
N MET A 45 1.73 15.93 -9.71
CA MET A 45 2.62 15.35 -10.71
C MET A 45 3.02 13.91 -10.34
N GLY A 46 3.46 13.70 -9.09
CA GLY A 46 3.82 12.37 -8.58
C GLY A 46 2.64 11.41 -8.61
N PHE A 47 1.45 11.86 -8.20
CA PHE A 47 0.25 11.05 -8.19
C PHE A 47 -0.18 10.62 -9.59
N ARG A 48 -0.01 11.48 -10.61
CA ARG A 48 -0.26 11.09 -12.02
C ARG A 48 0.69 10.00 -12.50
N VAL A 49 1.95 10.05 -12.10
CA VAL A 49 2.94 9.00 -12.42
C VAL A 49 2.58 7.70 -11.69
N LEU A 50 2.27 7.78 -10.39
CA LEU A 50 1.82 6.64 -9.60
C LEU A 50 0.63 5.92 -10.26
N LYS A 51 -0.36 6.68 -10.76
CA LYS A 51 -1.53 6.12 -11.46
C LYS A 51 -1.18 5.44 -12.78
N LYS A 52 -0.18 5.93 -13.52
CA LYS A 52 0.30 5.24 -14.73
C LYS A 52 0.97 3.92 -14.40
N ILE A 53 1.80 3.90 -13.36
CA ILE A 53 2.47 2.68 -12.88
C ILE A 53 1.42 1.66 -12.43
N GLU A 54 0.47 2.10 -11.59
CA GLU A 54 -0.64 1.28 -11.11
C GLU A 54 -1.42 0.63 -12.26
N GLN A 55 -1.72 1.41 -13.31
CA GLN A 55 -2.46 0.93 -14.46
C GLN A 55 -1.72 -0.16 -15.24
N ILE A 56 -0.42 0.00 -15.48
CA ILE A 56 0.40 -1.01 -16.18
C ILE A 56 0.44 -2.31 -15.38
N VAL A 57 0.66 -2.22 -14.05
CA VAL A 57 0.65 -3.40 -13.17
C VAL A 57 -0.68 -4.14 -13.25
N ARG A 58 -1.80 -3.40 -13.17
CA ARG A 58 -3.15 -3.95 -13.28
C ARG A 58 -3.39 -4.63 -14.64
N GLU A 59 -3.01 -3.97 -15.73
CA GLU A 59 -3.16 -4.51 -17.08
C GLU A 59 -2.43 -5.84 -17.26
N GLU A 60 -1.19 -5.94 -16.79
CA GLU A 60 -0.40 -7.17 -16.93
C GLU A 60 -0.88 -8.29 -15.97
N GLN A 61 -1.29 -7.95 -14.75
CA GLN A 61 -1.90 -8.91 -13.83
C GLN A 61 -3.21 -9.49 -14.40
N ASN A 62 -4.06 -8.62 -14.98
CA ASN A 62 -5.31 -9.04 -15.61
C ASN A 62 -5.03 -9.88 -16.87
N ARG A 63 -4.02 -9.53 -17.68
CA ARG A 63 -3.58 -10.33 -18.84
C ARG A 63 -3.15 -11.73 -18.42
N ALA A 64 -2.50 -11.86 -17.26
CA ALA A 64 -2.11 -13.15 -16.68
C ALA A 64 -3.28 -13.94 -16.04
N GLY A 65 -4.50 -13.40 -16.05
CA GLY A 65 -5.69 -14.04 -15.49
C GLY A 65 -5.87 -13.84 -13.97
N ALA A 66 -5.12 -12.93 -13.35
CA ALA A 66 -5.35 -12.57 -11.96
C ALA A 66 -6.61 -11.69 -11.81
N ILE A 67 -7.30 -11.82 -10.68
CA ILE A 67 -8.55 -11.11 -10.39
C ILE A 67 -8.29 -10.10 -9.27
N GLU A 68 -8.54 -8.83 -9.55
CA GLU A 68 -8.33 -7.75 -8.58
C GLU A 68 -9.44 -7.75 -7.51
N VAL A 69 -9.03 -7.64 -6.26
CA VAL A 69 -9.87 -7.42 -5.07
C VAL A 69 -9.34 -6.22 -4.30
N LEU A 70 -10.08 -5.69 -3.33
CA LEU A 70 -9.59 -4.61 -2.46
C LEU A 70 -9.82 -4.96 -0.99
N MET A 71 -8.77 -5.42 -0.33
CA MET A 71 -8.75 -5.69 1.10
C MET A 71 -8.58 -4.40 1.94
N PRO A 72 -9.13 -4.35 3.17
CA PRO A 72 -8.97 -3.22 4.07
C PRO A 72 -7.51 -3.04 4.53
N THR A 73 -7.14 -1.81 4.86
CA THR A 73 -5.82 -1.47 5.42
C THR A 73 -5.71 -1.88 6.89
N ILE A 74 -6.81 -1.78 7.65
CA ILE A 74 -6.88 -2.22 9.04
C ILE A 74 -7.39 -3.65 9.11
N GLN A 75 -6.69 -4.49 9.87
CA GLN A 75 -7.00 -5.91 10.01
C GLN A 75 -7.20 -6.29 11.49
N PRO A 76 -8.10 -7.23 11.81
CA PRO A 76 -8.25 -7.75 13.17
C PRO A 76 -7.02 -8.58 13.57
N ALA A 77 -6.50 -8.37 14.79
CA ALA A 77 -5.34 -9.11 15.29
C ALA A 77 -5.60 -10.62 15.37
N ASP A 78 -6.85 -11.03 15.65
CA ASP A 78 -7.23 -12.45 15.74
C ASP A 78 -6.94 -13.25 14.47
N LEU A 79 -7.02 -12.58 13.30
CA LEU A 79 -6.67 -13.20 12.04
C LEU A 79 -5.18 -13.59 11.97
N TRP A 80 -4.31 -12.73 12.50
CA TRP A 80 -2.86 -12.95 12.57
C TRP A 80 -2.44 -13.87 13.70
N ARG A 81 -3.25 -13.97 14.76
CA ARG A 81 -3.06 -14.96 15.82
C ARG A 81 -3.28 -16.38 15.31
N LYS A 82 -4.26 -16.58 14.41
CA LYS A 82 -4.50 -17.89 13.78
C LYS A 82 -3.30 -18.41 12.99
N SER A 83 -2.53 -17.54 12.34
CA SER A 83 -1.30 -17.93 11.64
C SER A 83 -0.06 -17.97 12.54
N GLY A 84 -0.16 -17.51 13.79
CA GLY A 84 0.97 -17.31 14.69
C GLY A 84 1.86 -16.12 14.35
N ARG A 85 1.55 -15.35 13.29
CA ARG A 85 2.39 -14.23 12.83
C ARG A 85 2.20 -12.95 13.64
N TYR A 86 1.15 -12.83 14.44
CA TYR A 86 0.89 -11.63 15.23
C TYR A 86 2.09 -11.24 16.12
N ASP A 87 2.67 -12.20 16.84
CA ASP A 87 3.82 -11.96 17.71
C ASP A 87 5.16 -12.20 17.01
N ALA A 88 5.20 -13.08 16.01
CA ALA A 88 6.42 -13.37 15.26
C ALA A 88 6.87 -12.23 14.33
N TYR A 89 5.97 -11.36 13.88
CA TYR A 89 6.32 -10.24 12.98
C TYR A 89 7.23 -9.20 13.65
N GLY A 90 7.15 -9.06 14.97
CA GLY A 90 7.99 -8.13 15.72
C GLY A 90 7.52 -6.68 15.65
N LYS A 91 8.48 -5.76 15.84
CA LYS A 91 8.22 -4.34 16.13
C LYS A 91 7.75 -3.53 14.92
N GLU A 92 8.02 -3.99 13.70
CA GLU A 92 7.59 -3.31 12.47
C GLU A 92 6.05 -3.35 12.28
N MET A 93 5.34 -4.19 13.03
CA MET A 93 3.89 -4.28 12.98
C MET A 93 3.23 -3.15 13.77
N LEU A 94 2.61 -2.20 13.08
CA LEU A 94 1.80 -1.16 13.70
C LEU A 94 0.50 -1.75 14.28
N ARG A 95 0.50 -1.95 15.59
CA ARG A 95 -0.65 -2.43 16.38
C ARG A 95 -1.52 -1.24 16.81
N ILE A 96 -2.83 -1.40 16.69
CA ILE A 96 -3.84 -0.37 16.96
C ILE A 96 -4.91 -0.96 17.89
N LYS A 97 -5.43 -0.16 18.82
CA LYS A 97 -6.65 -0.50 19.56
C LYS A 97 -7.78 0.43 19.14
N ASP A 98 -8.97 -0.11 18.90
CA ASP A 98 -10.16 0.72 18.71
C ASP A 98 -10.71 1.25 20.06
N ARG A 99 -11.76 2.07 19.98
CA ARG A 99 -12.44 2.62 21.17
C ARG A 99 -13.14 1.58 22.05
N HIS A 100 -13.20 0.32 21.62
CA HIS A 100 -13.79 -0.81 22.31
C HIS A 100 -12.71 -1.81 22.77
N ASP A 101 -11.45 -1.37 22.83
CA ASP A 101 -10.28 -2.16 23.24
C ASP A 101 -10.02 -3.39 22.35
N ARG A 102 -10.52 -3.41 21.12
CA ARG A 102 -10.26 -4.50 20.16
C ARG A 102 -8.88 -4.32 19.55
N ASP A 103 -8.10 -5.40 19.57
CA ASP A 103 -6.79 -5.43 18.95
C ASP A 103 -6.90 -5.51 17.43
N MET A 104 -6.30 -4.52 16.77
CA MET A 104 -6.20 -4.40 15.32
C MET A 104 -4.75 -4.09 14.93
N LEU A 105 -4.49 -4.07 13.63
CA LEU A 105 -3.21 -3.65 13.08
C LEU A 105 -3.38 -3.02 11.70
N TYR A 106 -2.45 -2.15 11.32
CA TYR A 106 -2.33 -1.72 9.93
C TYR A 106 -1.58 -2.82 9.17
N GLY A 107 -2.21 -3.42 8.16
CA GLY A 107 -1.69 -4.58 7.44
C GLY A 107 -0.33 -4.32 6.77
N PRO A 108 0.75 -5.00 7.18
CA PRO A 108 2.04 -4.93 6.49
C PRO A 108 2.09 -5.84 5.25
N THR A 109 1.15 -6.79 5.16
CA THR A 109 0.84 -7.71 4.05
C THR A 109 -0.55 -8.34 4.29
N ASN A 110 -0.99 -9.28 3.45
CA ASN A 110 -2.37 -9.77 3.40
C ASN A 110 -2.52 -11.30 3.24
N GLU A 111 -1.50 -12.12 3.54
CA GLU A 111 -1.59 -13.58 3.33
C GLU A 111 -2.73 -14.22 4.15
N GLU A 112 -2.87 -13.85 5.43
CA GLU A 112 -3.95 -14.36 6.28
C GLU A 112 -5.32 -13.89 5.80
N MET A 113 -5.43 -12.64 5.36
CA MET A 113 -6.70 -12.06 4.92
C MET A 113 -7.19 -12.67 3.62
N ILE A 114 -6.30 -12.83 2.63
CA ILE A 114 -6.69 -13.46 1.37
C ILE A 114 -6.98 -14.95 1.59
N THR A 115 -6.28 -15.61 2.50
CA THR A 115 -6.56 -17.01 2.89
C THR A 115 -7.92 -17.14 3.58
N ASP A 116 -8.28 -16.20 4.45
CA ASP A 116 -9.59 -16.18 5.12
C ASP A 116 -10.75 -15.95 4.13
N ILE A 117 -10.56 -15.07 3.15
CA ILE A 117 -11.52 -14.90 2.04
C ILE A 117 -11.60 -16.18 1.21
N PHE A 118 -10.44 -16.74 0.84
CA PHE A 118 -10.35 -17.90 -0.03
C PHE A 118 -11.02 -19.14 0.56
N ARG A 119 -10.78 -19.44 1.84
CA ARG A 119 -11.38 -20.60 2.52
C ARG A 119 -12.90 -20.51 2.68
N GLN A 120 -13.46 -19.30 2.65
CA GLN A 120 -14.90 -19.08 2.70
C GLN A 120 -15.54 -19.22 1.32
N GLY A 121 -14.85 -18.82 0.26
CA GLY A 121 -15.37 -18.79 -1.11
C GLY A 121 -15.10 -20.03 -1.97
N VAL A 122 -14.03 -20.79 -1.69
CA VAL A 122 -13.61 -21.94 -2.52
C VAL A 122 -13.75 -23.24 -1.73
N GLN A 123 -14.58 -24.16 -2.25
CA GLN A 123 -14.95 -25.41 -1.56
C GLN A 123 -14.62 -26.67 -2.38
N SER A 124 -14.28 -26.52 -3.66
CA SER A 124 -13.98 -27.65 -4.55
C SER A 124 -12.68 -27.43 -5.31
N TYR A 125 -11.98 -28.52 -5.61
CA TYR A 125 -10.81 -28.48 -6.50
C TYR A 125 -11.16 -27.94 -7.90
N LYS A 126 -12.44 -28.02 -8.31
CA LYS A 126 -12.92 -27.47 -9.59
C LYS A 126 -12.93 -25.95 -9.64
N ASP A 127 -12.93 -25.30 -8.48
CA ASP A 127 -12.79 -23.85 -8.39
C ASP A 127 -11.33 -23.40 -8.59
N LEU A 128 -10.37 -24.33 -8.66
CA LEU A 128 -8.96 -24.04 -8.90
C LEU A 128 -8.62 -24.11 -10.39
N PRO A 129 -7.64 -23.30 -10.86
CA PRO A 129 -6.83 -22.34 -10.12
C PRO A 129 -7.55 -20.98 -9.89
N ARG A 130 -7.10 -20.24 -8.86
CA ARG A 130 -7.46 -18.84 -8.63
C ARG A 130 -6.22 -18.03 -8.29
N ASN A 131 -6.13 -16.84 -8.87
CA ASN A 131 -5.08 -15.86 -8.59
C ASN A 131 -5.75 -14.54 -8.24
N LEU A 132 -5.60 -14.08 -7.00
CA LEU A 132 -6.22 -12.86 -6.49
C LEU A 132 -5.13 -11.85 -6.12
N TYR A 133 -5.34 -10.58 -6.44
CA TYR A 133 -4.38 -9.52 -6.11
C TYR A 133 -5.09 -8.21 -5.72
N HIS A 134 -4.36 -7.28 -5.11
CA HIS A 134 -4.85 -5.93 -4.87
C HIS A 134 -3.73 -4.90 -5.00
N ILE A 135 -4.08 -3.65 -5.27
CA ILE A 135 -3.17 -2.50 -5.16
C ILE A 135 -3.70 -1.62 -4.02
N GLN A 136 -3.04 -1.71 -2.85
CA GLN A 136 -3.50 -1.07 -1.62
C GLN A 136 -2.31 -0.65 -0.76
N TRP A 137 -2.48 0.44 -0.01
CA TRP A 137 -1.50 0.94 0.95
C TRP A 137 -1.15 -0.09 2.03
N LYS A 138 0.08 0.02 2.54
CA LYS A 138 0.68 -0.86 3.54
C LYS A 138 1.44 0.00 4.54
N PHE A 139 1.69 -0.56 5.72
CA PHE A 139 2.49 0.10 6.75
C PHE A 139 3.47 -0.90 7.36
N ARG A 140 4.71 -0.45 7.55
CA ARG A 140 5.78 -1.14 8.30
C ARG A 140 6.56 -0.03 9.01
N ASP A 141 6.67 -0.12 10.33
CA ASP A 141 7.35 0.86 11.18
C ASP A 141 8.88 0.71 11.08
#